data_AF-A0A917VCC1-F1
#
_entry.id   AF-A0A917VCC1-F1
#
_cell.length_a   1.000
_cell.length_b   1.000
_cell.length_c   1.000
_cell.angle_alpha   90.00
_cell.angle_beta   90.00
_cell.angle_gamma   90.00
#
_symmetry.space_group_name_H-M   'P 1'
#
loop_
_entity.id
_entity.type
_entity.pdbx_description
1 polymer ?
#
loop_
_entity_poly.entity_id
_entity_poly.type
_entity_poly.pdbx_seq_one_letter_code
_entity_poly.pdbx_strand_id
1 'polypeptide(L)'
;MTPENILNAAIGVLEMRGRCRGNYELGDGSVDPLGALAVAAGLEPDDWMGLRTLPESQIAGGDRVLVDAAWFLVAAAVPRVETWHLPVDDMVRALGDWADCASDAEILGALTKAAHHAGQVLEVTRG
;
A
#
# COMPACT_ATOMS: atom_id res chain seq x y z
N MET A 1 3.90 -14.13 -3.36
CA MET A 1 3.54 -12.80 -3.89
C MET A 1 4.69 -11.85 -3.57
N THR A 2 4.96 -10.84 -4.41
CA THR A 2 6.02 -9.83 -4.19
C THR A 2 5.39 -8.45 -3.97
N PRO A 3 6.10 -7.48 -3.37
CA PRO A 3 5.59 -6.12 -3.22
C PRO A 3 5.20 -5.49 -4.56
N GLU A 4 6.03 -5.68 -5.58
CA GLU A 4 5.75 -5.26 -6.97
C GLU A 4 4.42 -5.83 -7.49
N ASN A 5 4.14 -7.12 -7.27
CA ASN A 5 2.90 -7.73 -7.72
C ASN A 5 1.67 -7.13 -7.02
N ILE A 6 1.78 -6.83 -5.71
CA ILE A 6 0.71 -6.17 -4.95
C ILE A 6 0.46 -4.76 -5.51
N LEU A 7 1.52 -3.98 -5.73
CA LEU A 7 1.41 -2.61 -6.25
C LEU A 7 0.78 -2.57 -7.64
N ASN A 8 1.20 -3.47 -8.55
CA ASN A 8 0.62 -3.58 -9.88
C ASN A 8 -0.85 -4.04 -9.85
N ALA A 9 -1.20 -4.97 -8.96
CA ALA A 9 -2.59 -5.41 -8.81
C ALA A 9 -3.48 -4.32 -8.20
N ALA A 10 -2.96 -3.51 -7.27
CA ALA A 10 -3.68 -2.40 -6.66
C ALA A 10 -4.07 -1.31 -7.68
N ILE A 11 -3.25 -1.07 -8.71
CA ILE A 11 -3.61 -0.22 -9.86
C ILE A 11 -4.90 -0.75 -10.50
N GLY A 12 -4.95 -2.05 -10.80
CA GLY A 12 -6.14 -2.70 -11.35
C GLY A 12 -7.35 -2.62 -10.42
N VAL A 13 -7.17 -2.74 -9.10
CA VAL A 13 -8.26 -2.59 -8.12
C VAL A 13 -8.86 -1.18 -8.17
N LEU A 14 -8.02 -0.14 -8.23
CA LEU A 14 -8.48 1.25 -8.32
C LEU A 14 -9.16 1.54 -9.67
N GLU A 15 -8.64 0.99 -10.77
CA GLU A 15 -9.21 1.16 -12.11
C GLU A 15 -10.56 0.42 -12.28
N MET A 16 -10.74 -0.73 -11.63
CA MET A 16 -11.90 -1.60 -11.83
C MET A 16 -13.20 -1.11 -11.17
N ARG A 17 -13.15 -0.15 -10.25
CA ARG A 17 -14.30 0.46 -9.54
C ARG A 17 -15.38 -0.51 -9.05
N GLY A 18 -15.40 -0.68 -7.73
CA GLY A 18 -16.61 -1.11 -7.02
C GLY A 18 -16.56 -2.57 -6.60
N ARG A 19 -16.12 -2.76 -5.36
CA ARG A 19 -16.59 -3.72 -4.34
C ARG A 19 -15.43 -4.12 -3.47
N CYS A 20 -15.33 -3.52 -2.30
CA CYS A 20 -14.75 -4.10 -1.09
C CYS A 20 -15.42 -3.46 0.13
N ARG A 21 -15.44 -4.15 1.28
CA ARG A 21 -16.13 -3.69 2.49
C ARG A 21 -15.11 -3.38 3.59
N GLY A 22 -15.17 -2.23 4.27
CA GLY A 22 -14.32 -1.96 5.44
C GLY A 22 -13.95 -0.49 5.70
N ASN A 23 -13.04 -0.23 6.65
CA ASN A 23 -12.64 1.12 7.11
C ASN A 23 -11.89 1.97 6.06
N TYR A 24 -11.55 1.37 4.92
CA TYR A 24 -10.89 2.02 3.79
C TYR A 24 -11.79 2.01 2.54
N GLU A 25 -13.08 1.75 2.75
CA GLU A 25 -14.16 1.95 1.78
C GLU A 25 -14.65 3.41 1.88
N LEU A 26 -14.69 4.11 0.76
CA LEU A 26 -15.33 5.41 0.65
C LEU A 26 -16.85 5.21 0.53
N GLY A 27 -17.63 6.24 0.85
CA GLY A 27 -19.10 6.14 0.96
C GLY A 27 -19.86 5.68 -0.31
N ASP A 28 -19.19 5.55 -1.45
CA ASP A 28 -19.72 5.02 -2.71
C ASP A 28 -19.28 3.58 -3.05
N GLY A 29 -18.57 2.90 -2.14
CA GLY A 29 -18.05 1.54 -2.32
C GLY A 29 -16.73 1.45 -3.10
N SER A 30 -16.09 2.59 -3.37
CA SER A 30 -14.69 2.64 -3.81
C SER A 30 -13.74 2.44 -2.63
N VAL A 31 -12.48 2.13 -2.90
CA VAL A 31 -11.43 2.01 -1.88
C VAL A 31 -10.36 3.05 -2.09
N ASP A 32 -9.73 3.46 -1.01
CA ASP A 32 -8.53 4.29 -1.07
C ASP A 32 -7.29 3.44 -1.48
N PRO A 33 -6.10 4.04 -1.62
CA PRO A 33 -4.89 3.32 -1.99
C PRO A 33 -4.49 2.21 -0.99
N LEU A 34 -4.79 2.38 0.31
CA LEU A 34 -4.48 1.38 1.34
C LEU A 34 -5.42 0.17 1.22
N GLY A 35 -6.71 0.43 1.02
CA GLY A 35 -7.69 -0.60 0.73
C GLY A 35 -7.34 -1.36 -0.55
N ALA A 36 -6.92 -0.68 -1.61
CA ALA A 36 -6.50 -1.31 -2.86
C ALA A 36 -5.30 -2.26 -2.68
N LEU A 37 -4.31 -1.88 -1.85
CA LEU A 37 -3.18 -2.75 -1.52
C LEU A 37 -3.59 -4.00 -0.75
N ALA A 38 -4.47 -3.85 0.25
CA ALA A 38 -4.97 -4.99 1.03
C ALA A 38 -5.72 -5.98 0.13
N VAL A 39 -6.62 -5.48 -0.71
CA VAL A 39 -7.38 -6.29 -1.67
C VAL A 39 -6.46 -6.98 -2.67
N ALA A 40 -5.45 -6.27 -3.19
CA ALA A 40 -4.44 -6.85 -4.08
C ALA A 40 -3.61 -7.97 -3.40
N ALA A 41 -3.45 -7.90 -2.07
CA ALA A 41 -2.82 -8.95 -1.27
C ALA A 41 -3.75 -10.13 -0.94
N GLY A 42 -5.04 -10.04 -1.29
CA GLY A 42 -6.06 -11.04 -0.94
C GLY A 42 -6.61 -10.90 0.47
N LEU A 43 -6.49 -9.70 1.06
CA LEU A 43 -6.94 -9.34 2.40
C LEU A 43 -8.17 -8.42 2.32
N GLU A 44 -8.87 -8.27 3.44
CA GLU A 44 -9.94 -7.30 3.56
C GLU A 44 -9.34 -5.89 3.79
N PRO A 45 -9.98 -4.81 3.30
CA PRO A 45 -9.44 -3.46 3.47
C PRO A 45 -9.12 -3.09 4.92
N ASP A 46 -9.95 -3.53 5.88
CA ASP A 46 -9.81 -3.19 7.29
C ASP A 46 -8.72 -3.97 8.04
N ASP A 47 -8.05 -4.95 7.40
CA ASP A 47 -6.93 -5.70 8.01
C ASP A 47 -5.77 -4.78 8.44
N TRP A 48 -5.62 -3.60 7.81
CA TRP A 48 -4.69 -2.56 8.27
C TRP A 48 -4.91 -2.15 9.73
N MET A 49 -6.14 -2.20 10.25
CA MET A 49 -6.42 -1.88 11.65
C MET A 49 -5.72 -2.85 12.60
N GLY A 50 -5.65 -4.13 12.22
CA GLY A 50 -4.87 -5.12 12.96
C GLY A 50 -3.38 -4.87 12.83
N LEU A 51 -2.90 -4.69 11.60
CA LEU A 51 -1.46 -4.55 11.29
C LEU A 51 -0.81 -3.34 11.98
N ARG A 52 -1.52 -2.21 12.08
CA ARG A 52 -1.03 -1.00 12.76
C ARG A 52 -0.76 -1.20 14.25
N THR A 53 -1.46 -2.15 14.87
CA THR A 53 -1.36 -2.42 16.32
C THR A 53 -0.38 -3.53 16.65
N LEU A 54 0.06 -4.30 15.65
CA LEU A 54 1.02 -5.38 15.84
C LEU A 54 2.45 -4.83 15.96
N PRO A 55 3.24 -5.30 16.93
CA PRO A 55 4.68 -5.05 16.93
C PRO A 55 5.29 -5.58 15.63
N GLU A 56 6.21 -4.83 15.00
CA GLU A 56 6.78 -5.19 13.68
C GLU A 56 7.38 -6.61 13.65
N SER A 57 7.99 -7.03 14.75
CA SER A 57 8.54 -8.39 14.94
C SER A 57 7.51 -9.53 14.82
N GLN A 58 6.21 -9.22 14.89
CA GLN A 58 5.11 -10.19 14.85
C GLN A 58 4.39 -10.20 13.49
N ILE A 59 4.79 -9.35 12.55
CA ILE A 59 4.19 -9.29 11.21
C ILE A 59 4.69 -10.50 10.42
N ALA A 60 3.78 -11.42 10.10
CA ALA A 60 4.08 -12.68 9.45
C ALA A 60 4.20 -12.54 7.92
N GLY A 61 4.74 -13.57 7.25
CA GLY A 61 5.20 -13.52 5.87
C GLY A 61 4.28 -12.78 4.86
N GLY A 62 3.00 -13.17 4.76
CA GLY A 62 2.06 -12.53 3.82
C GLY A 62 1.82 -11.05 4.13
N ASP A 63 1.53 -10.75 5.39
CA ASP A 63 1.32 -9.38 5.89
C ASP A 63 2.57 -8.52 5.71
N ARG A 64 3.76 -9.12 5.86
CA ARG A 64 5.02 -8.42 5.65
C ARG A 64 5.17 -7.95 4.20
N VAL A 65 4.77 -8.76 3.22
CA VAL A 65 4.83 -8.37 1.81
C VAL A 65 3.89 -7.20 1.52
N LEU A 66 2.70 -7.15 2.16
CA LEU A 66 1.81 -6.00 2.08
C LEU A 66 2.43 -4.74 2.70
N VAL A 67 3.01 -4.86 3.89
CA VAL A 67 3.68 -3.73 4.57
C VAL A 67 4.85 -3.22 3.72
N ASP A 68 5.68 -4.11 3.17
CA ASP A 68 6.77 -3.73 2.26
C ASP A 68 6.24 -3.04 0.99
N ALA A 69 5.09 -3.45 0.44
CA ALA A 69 4.46 -2.76 -0.69
C ALA A 69 4.03 -1.33 -0.32
N ALA A 70 3.38 -1.16 0.83
CA ALA A 70 3.00 0.15 1.35
C ALA A 70 4.23 1.03 1.62
N TRP A 71 5.37 0.44 2.00
CA TRP A 71 6.63 1.17 2.15
C TRP A 71 7.14 1.79 0.86
N PHE A 72 7.13 1.02 -0.23
CA PHE A 72 7.48 1.55 -1.55
C PHE A 72 6.49 2.65 -1.97
N LEU A 73 5.21 2.50 -1.65
CA LEU A 73 4.20 3.52 -1.95
C LEU A 73 4.45 4.82 -1.18
N VAL A 74 4.67 4.77 0.14
CA VAL A 74 4.93 5.99 0.92
C VAL A 74 6.24 6.65 0.50
N ALA A 75 7.26 5.89 0.12
CA ALA A 75 8.51 6.45 -0.41
C ALA A 75 8.30 7.19 -1.74
N ALA A 76 7.37 6.71 -2.58
CA ALA A 76 7.01 7.34 -3.84
C ALA A 76 6.10 8.57 -3.65
N ALA A 77 5.11 8.46 -2.76
CA ALA A 77 4.07 9.45 -2.51
C ALA A 77 4.52 10.60 -1.58
N VAL A 78 5.35 10.30 -0.58
CA VAL A 78 5.77 11.23 0.48
C VAL A 78 7.29 11.30 0.59
N PRO A 79 8.00 11.79 -0.45
CA PRO A 79 9.46 11.68 -0.59
C PRO A 79 10.29 12.46 0.45
N ARG A 80 9.65 13.27 1.32
CA ARG A 80 10.31 14.02 2.39
C ARG A 80 10.32 13.31 3.74
N VAL A 81 9.61 12.18 3.84
CA VAL A 81 9.61 11.36 5.03
C VAL A 81 10.75 10.34 4.90
N GLU A 82 11.55 10.16 5.96
CA GLU A 82 12.48 9.05 6.02
C GLU A 82 11.67 7.76 6.16
N THR A 83 11.35 7.15 5.03
CA THR A 83 10.39 6.06 4.96
C THR A 83 10.97 4.72 5.38
N TRP A 84 12.27 4.54 5.52
CA TRP A 84 12.79 3.18 5.74
C TRP A 84 12.63 2.64 7.17
N HIS A 85 12.00 3.38 8.09
CA HIS A 85 11.86 2.99 9.50
C HIS A 85 10.63 3.55 10.26
N LEU A 86 9.63 4.17 9.61
CA LEU A 86 8.45 4.60 10.40
C LEU A 86 7.75 3.36 10.99
N PRO A 87 7.13 3.47 12.16
CA PRO A 87 6.13 2.50 12.59
C PRO A 87 5.05 2.30 11.51
N VAL A 88 4.48 1.08 11.42
CA VAL A 88 3.38 0.78 10.47
C VAL A 88 2.22 1.75 10.64
N ASP A 89 1.89 2.13 11.88
CA ASP A 89 0.85 3.13 12.18
C ASP A 89 1.13 4.49 11.52
N ASP A 90 2.37 4.97 11.63
CA ASP A 90 2.80 6.24 11.04
C ASP A 90 2.83 6.18 9.51
N MET A 91 3.24 5.04 8.93
CA MET A 91 3.18 4.80 7.49
C MET A 91 1.75 4.87 6.96
N VAL A 92 0.81 4.15 7.60
CA VAL A 92 -0.60 4.17 7.21
C VAL A 92 -1.15 5.58 7.34
N ARG A 93 -0.86 6.29 8.44
CA ARG A 93 -1.32 7.66 8.62
C ARG A 93 -0.78 8.59 7.55
N ALA A 94 0.51 8.52 7.24
CA ALA A 94 1.13 9.36 6.20
C ALA A 94 0.51 9.12 4.81
N LEU A 95 0.19 7.86 4.49
CA LEU A 95 -0.49 7.51 3.24
C LEU A 95 -1.94 8.01 3.22
N GLY A 96 -2.67 7.89 4.33
CA GLY A 96 -4.02 8.45 4.46
C GLY A 96 -4.05 9.97 4.31
N ASP A 97 -3.21 10.68 5.08
CA ASP A 97 -3.10 12.15 5.03
C ASP A 97 -2.73 12.64 3.62
N TRP A 98 -1.87 11.92 2.89
CA TRP A 98 -1.54 12.22 1.50
C TRP A 98 -2.70 11.93 0.55
N ALA A 99 -3.34 10.75 0.68
CA ALA A 99 -4.43 10.32 -0.20
C ALA A 99 -5.63 11.29 -0.14
N ASP A 100 -5.93 11.85 1.04
CA ASP A 100 -7.00 12.86 1.22
C ASP A 100 -6.80 14.11 0.36
N CYS A 101 -5.56 14.41 -0.04
CA CYS A 101 -5.19 15.58 -0.83
C CYS A 101 -4.80 15.27 -2.27
N ALA A 102 -4.61 13.98 -2.60
CA ALA A 102 -4.12 13.53 -3.89
C ALA A 102 -5.26 13.32 -4.89
N SER A 103 -5.00 13.63 -6.16
CA SER A 103 -5.86 13.22 -7.26
C SER A 103 -5.65 11.75 -7.65
N ASP A 104 -6.63 11.13 -8.30
CA ASP A 104 -6.51 9.77 -8.85
C ASP A 104 -5.25 9.60 -9.71
N ALA A 105 -4.89 10.62 -10.50
CA ALA A 105 -3.70 10.59 -11.35
C ALA A 105 -2.39 10.57 -10.53
N GLU A 106 -2.34 11.30 -9.42
CA GLU A 106 -1.20 11.28 -8.49
C GLU A 106 -1.09 9.94 -7.77
N ILE A 107 -2.23 9.36 -7.38
CA ILE A 107 -2.30 8.04 -6.77
C ILE A 107 -1.76 6.96 -7.70
N LEU A 108 -2.29 6.89 -8.93
CA LEU A 108 -1.85 5.93 -9.94
C LEU A 108 -0.38 6.13 -10.33
N GLY A 109 0.07 7.39 -10.43
CA GLY A 109 1.46 7.72 -10.68
C GLY A 109 2.40 7.24 -9.57
N ALA A 110 2.02 7.42 -8.30
CA ALA A 110 2.79 6.96 -7.15
C ALA A 110 2.87 5.43 -7.10
N LEU A 111 1.75 4.73 -7.32
CA LEU A 111 1.71 3.26 -7.39
C LEU A 111 2.61 2.71 -8.50
N THR A 112 2.56 3.30 -9.70
CA THR A 112 3.41 2.90 -10.83
C THR A 112 4.89 3.07 -10.51
N LYS A 113 5.25 4.21 -9.91
CA LYS A 113 6.63 4.49 -9.48
C LYS A 113 7.08 3.52 -8.40
N ALA A 114 6.24 3.26 -7.40
CA ALA A 114 6.52 2.32 -6.33
C ALA A 114 6.72 0.89 -6.85
N ALA A 115 5.86 0.41 -7.75
CA ALA A 115 5.98 -0.91 -8.37
C ALA A 115 7.32 -1.07 -9.11
N HIS A 116 7.69 -0.06 -9.91
CA HIS A 116 8.96 -0.05 -10.62
C HIS A 116 10.16 -0.15 -9.67
N HIS A 117 10.18 0.64 -8.60
CA HIS A 117 11.26 0.60 -7.61
C HIS A 117 11.31 -0.75 -6.87
N ALA A 118 10.16 -1.31 -6.50
CA ALA A 118 10.09 -2.63 -5.88
C ALA A 118 10.69 -3.72 -6.77
N GLY A 119 10.39 -3.70 -8.07
CA GLY A 119 10.95 -4.63 -9.05
C GLY A 119 12.48 -4.54 -9.14
N GLN A 120 13.04 -3.32 -9.20
CA GLN A 120 14.49 -3.11 -9.26
C GLN A 120 15.22 -3.67 -8.03
N VAL A 121 14.68 -3.49 -6.82
CA VAL A 121 15.28 -4.01 -5.59
C VAL A 121 15.29 -5.54 -5.60
N LEU A 122 14.21 -6.17 -6.07
CA LEU A 122 14.12 -7.63 -6.16
C LEU A 122 15.11 -8.22 -7.16
N GLU A 123 15.39 -7.53 -8.26
CA GLU A 123 16.40 -7.95 -9.25
C GLU A 123 17.82 -7.90 -8.67
N VAL A 124 18.17 -6.82 -7.96
CA VAL A 124 19.50 -6.67 -7.33
C VAL A 124 19.73 -7.73 -6.24
N THR A 125 18.69 -8.13 -5.52
CA THR A 125 18.82 -9.12 -4.43
C THR A 125 18.92 -10.57 -4.95
N ARG A 126 18.67 -10.79 -6.24
CA ARG A 126 18.70 -12.12 -6.89
C ARG A 126 19.97 -12.38 -7.73
N GLY A 127 20.79 -11.35 -7.97
CA GLY A 127 22.07 -11.45 -8.70
C GLY A 127 23.25 -11.60 -7.76
#